data_AF-A0A089LK34-F1
#
_entry.id   AF-A0A089LK34-F1
#
_cell.length_a   1.000
_cell.length_b   1.000
_cell.length_c   1.000
_cell.angle_alpha   90.00
_cell.angle_beta   90.00
_cell.angle_gamma   90.00
#
_symmetry.space_group_name_H-M   'P 1'
#
loop_
_entity.id
_entity.type
_entity.pdbx_description
1 polymer ?
#
loop_
_entity_poly.entity_id
_entity_poly.type
_entity_poly.pdbx_seq_one_letter_code
_entity_poly.pdbx_strand_id
1 'polypeptide(L)'
;MGIVNELEGLLPGREGQPSDGLPKYERTTFDYVTIGVGYLVMPLGLVLALIRFFGTHYKNYRKAVNYSLLYHVFVGGFVQMMGFLLYSIYSDDGIDVMTLIIMLILFALVLLLPASAFAKRAAKARFRFSQLANQYVQLITVGRVRYIGNLADRTGQSESDVNRDLIYLKKYGVLDSGLLFSEGADTEPEAPVNQADSSPFSSSGGQTVYQPPRPQQQPKSIRCPGCGAQNTVSPLQSKSCDYCGTTVSYS
;
A
#
# COMPACT_ATOMS: atom_id res chain seq x y z
N MET A 1 -24.47 35.61 28.18
CA MET A 1 -24.89 35.11 26.85
C MET A 1 -23.67 34.48 26.22
N GLY A 2 -23.66 33.15 26.18
CA GLY A 2 -22.57 32.39 25.56
C GLY A 2 -22.69 32.41 24.04
N ILE A 3 -21.53 32.34 23.39
CA ILE A 3 -21.44 31.90 22.00
C ILE A 3 -20.50 30.69 22.05
N VAL A 4 -21.07 29.57 21.62
CA VAL A 4 -20.58 28.20 21.76
C VAL A 4 -19.54 27.90 20.69
N ASN A 5 -18.59 27.04 21.06
CA ASN A 5 -17.54 26.45 20.26
C ASN A 5 -18.08 25.73 19.01
N GLU A 6 -17.48 26.00 17.85
CA GLU A 6 -17.39 25.06 16.71
C GLU A 6 -16.00 25.15 16.09
N LEU A 7 -15.03 24.51 16.75
CA LEU A 7 -13.78 24.09 16.12
C LEU A 7 -13.41 22.69 16.62
N GLU A 8 -14.36 21.75 16.56
CA GLU A 8 -14.07 20.33 16.62
C GLU A 8 -13.57 19.87 15.24
N GLY A 9 -12.25 19.77 15.10
CA GLY A 9 -11.67 19.33 13.83
C GLY A 9 -10.16 19.20 13.79
N LEU A 10 -9.48 19.04 14.93
CA LEU A 10 -8.08 18.63 14.98
C LEU A 10 -7.84 17.91 16.30
N LEU A 11 -7.94 16.57 16.26
CA LEU A 11 -7.42 15.73 17.31
C LEU A 11 -5.96 16.12 17.56
N PRO A 12 -5.57 16.51 18.78
CA PRO A 12 -4.17 16.75 19.08
C PRO A 12 -3.43 15.43 18.88
N GLY A 13 -2.36 15.48 18.07
CA GLY A 13 -1.44 14.37 17.94
C GLY A 13 -0.99 13.97 19.34
N ARG A 14 -1.44 12.81 19.80
CA ARG A 14 -1.04 12.23 21.08
C ARG A 14 0.46 11.96 21.00
N GLU A 15 1.24 12.78 21.69
CA GLU A 15 2.63 12.50 21.97
C GLU A 15 2.71 11.20 22.78
N GLY A 16 3.42 10.22 22.23
CA GLY A 16 3.60 8.89 22.80
C GLY A 16 2.85 7.77 22.07
N GLN A 17 3.63 6.92 21.38
CA GLN A 17 3.35 5.51 20.98
C GLN A 17 2.81 5.26 19.54
N PRO A 18 3.37 4.31 18.73
CA PRO A 18 4.66 3.62 18.73
C PRO A 18 5.40 3.90 17.40
N SER A 19 5.90 5.12 17.21
CA SER A 19 6.76 5.44 16.05
C SER A 19 8.17 4.87 16.17
N ASP A 20 8.55 4.36 17.34
CA ASP A 20 9.93 3.95 17.63
C ASP A 20 10.33 2.61 17.00
N GLY A 21 9.36 1.77 16.62
CA GLY A 21 9.62 0.48 15.97
C GLY A 21 9.69 0.56 14.44
N LEU A 22 9.06 1.56 13.81
CA LEU A 22 9.05 1.65 12.35
C LEU A 22 10.35 2.30 11.86
N PRO A 23 11.11 1.64 10.98
CA PRO A 23 12.37 2.18 10.49
C PRO A 23 12.14 3.54 9.82
N LYS A 24 12.98 4.50 10.17
CA LYS A 24 12.98 5.84 9.57
C LYS A 24 13.36 5.72 8.09
N TYR A 25 12.37 5.78 7.19
CA TYR A 25 12.50 5.81 5.74
C TYR A 25 13.61 4.90 5.18
N GLU A 26 13.30 3.64 4.86
CA GLU A 26 14.24 2.82 4.09
C GLU A 26 14.47 3.45 2.71
N ARG A 27 15.61 4.14 2.59
CA ARG A 27 16.13 4.64 1.32
C ARG A 27 17.11 3.62 0.78
N THR A 28 16.83 3.18 -0.43
CA THR A 28 17.74 2.34 -1.22
C THR A 28 18.85 3.20 -1.81
N THR A 29 19.95 2.57 -2.25
CA THR A 29 21.03 3.26 -2.98
C THR A 29 20.49 4.07 -4.16
N PHE A 30 19.53 3.52 -4.90
CA PHE A 30 18.85 4.22 -5.99
C PHE A 30 18.20 5.54 -5.53
N ASP A 31 17.59 5.55 -4.34
CA ASP A 31 16.93 6.74 -3.80
C ASP A 31 17.97 7.83 -3.47
N TYR A 32 19.13 7.47 -2.91
CA TYR A 32 20.23 8.41 -2.65
C TYR A 32 20.85 8.94 -3.94
N VAL A 33 21.07 8.07 -4.94
CA VAL A 33 21.55 8.49 -6.27
C VAL A 33 20.57 9.46 -6.91
N THR A 34 19.26 9.17 -6.84
CA THR A 34 18.22 10.06 -7.37
C THR A 34 18.26 11.43 -6.71
N ILE A 35 18.45 11.49 -5.38
CA ILE A 35 18.58 12.76 -4.66
C ILE A 35 19.83 13.50 -5.13
N GLY A 36 21.01 12.85 -5.13
CA GLY A 36 22.26 13.47 -5.56
C GLY A 36 22.17 14.02 -6.99
N VAL A 37 21.69 13.20 -7.93
CA VAL A 37 21.46 13.63 -9.31
C VAL A 37 20.43 14.75 -9.39
N GLY A 38 19.37 14.73 -8.57
CA GLY A 38 18.37 15.81 -8.53
C GLY A 38 18.90 17.17 -8.11
N TYR A 39 19.96 17.22 -7.29
CA TYR A 39 20.62 18.48 -6.90
C TYR A 39 21.71 18.92 -7.89
N LEU A 40 22.29 18.00 -8.67
CA LEU A 40 23.29 18.31 -9.69
C LEU A 40 22.67 18.64 -11.05
N VAL A 41 21.67 17.85 -11.48
CA VAL A 41 20.98 17.92 -12.77
C VAL A 41 19.51 17.55 -12.56
N MET A 42 18.70 18.54 -12.18
CA MET A 42 17.30 18.32 -11.79
C MET A 42 16.47 17.54 -12.83
N PRO A 43 16.53 17.82 -14.15
CA PRO A 43 15.73 17.09 -15.13
C PRO A 43 15.99 15.58 -15.10
N LEU A 44 17.26 15.17 -14.95
CA LEU A 44 17.63 13.77 -14.86
C LEU A 44 17.16 13.15 -13.54
N GLY A 45 17.33 13.88 -12.43
CA GLY A 45 16.83 13.44 -11.12
C GLY A 45 15.30 13.26 -11.10
N LEU A 46 14.57 14.12 -11.81
CA LEU A 46 13.11 14.02 -11.95
C LEU A 46 12.71 12.74 -12.69
N VAL A 47 13.37 12.41 -13.80
CA VAL A 47 13.11 11.16 -14.53
C VAL A 47 13.33 9.95 -13.63
N LEU A 48 14.45 9.91 -12.89
CA LEU A 48 14.75 8.82 -11.95
C LEU A 48 13.72 8.73 -10.82
N ALA A 49 13.32 9.87 -10.25
CA ALA A 49 12.29 9.93 -9.21
C ALA A 49 10.93 9.46 -9.73
N LEU A 50 10.56 9.79 -10.97
CA LEU A 50 9.31 9.34 -11.59
C LEU A 50 9.32 7.84 -11.88
N ILE A 51 10.42 7.29 -12.43
CA ILE A 51 10.59 5.84 -12.61
C ILE A 51 10.37 5.13 -11.26
N ARG A 52 11.00 5.63 -10.20
CA ARG A 52 10.85 5.08 -8.85
C ARG A 52 9.43 5.21 -8.32
N PHE A 53 8.81 6.37 -8.52
CA PHE A 53 7.45 6.69 -8.09
C PHE A 53 6.47 5.70 -8.70
N PHE A 54 6.41 5.61 -10.03
CA PHE A 54 5.46 4.74 -10.73
C PHE A 54 5.73 3.26 -10.45
N GLY A 55 7.00 2.84 -10.42
CA GLY A 55 7.39 1.45 -10.18
C GLY A 55 7.14 0.95 -8.75
N THR A 56 6.90 1.83 -7.78
CA THR A 56 6.68 1.42 -6.38
C THR A 56 5.48 2.10 -5.70
N HIS A 57 4.63 2.83 -6.44
CA HIS A 57 3.49 3.58 -5.88
C HIS A 57 2.48 2.68 -5.15
N TYR A 58 2.35 1.42 -5.59
CA TYR A 58 1.43 0.43 -5.03
C TYR A 58 1.88 -0.04 -3.63
N LYS A 59 3.17 0.07 -3.29
CA LYS A 59 3.72 -0.38 -2.01
C LYS A 59 3.45 0.67 -0.91
N ASN A 60 2.65 0.34 0.10
CA ASN A 60 2.24 1.27 1.15
C ASN A 60 3.45 1.88 1.89
N TYR A 61 4.41 1.05 2.31
CA TYR A 61 5.62 1.50 2.99
C TYR A 61 6.54 2.40 2.13
N ARG A 62 6.41 2.40 0.80
CA ARG A 62 7.21 3.24 -0.11
C ARG A 62 6.60 4.58 -0.45
N LYS A 63 5.28 4.77 -0.29
CA LYS A 63 4.57 5.98 -0.72
C LYS A 63 5.22 7.26 -0.17
N ALA A 64 5.58 7.26 1.11
CA ALA A 64 6.20 8.41 1.74
C ALA A 64 7.61 8.69 1.20
N VAL A 65 8.42 7.66 0.93
CA VAL A 65 9.75 7.81 0.30
C VAL A 65 9.60 8.40 -1.10
N ASN A 66 8.65 7.89 -1.90
CA ASN A 66 8.47 8.33 -3.27
C ASN A 66 8.05 9.80 -3.35
N TYR A 67 7.17 10.27 -2.47
CA TYR A 67 6.86 11.71 -2.36
C TYR A 67 8.06 12.51 -1.86
N SER A 68 8.85 11.97 -0.92
CA SER A 68 10.08 12.61 -0.46
C SER A 68 11.12 12.76 -1.58
N LEU A 69 11.21 11.82 -2.52
CA LEU A 69 12.10 11.93 -3.68
C LEU A 69 11.70 13.09 -4.59
N LEU A 70 10.41 13.19 -4.94
CA LEU A 70 9.90 14.31 -5.73
C LEU A 70 10.17 15.63 -5.02
N TYR A 71 9.89 15.73 -3.72
CA TYR A 71 10.26 16.91 -2.92
C TYR A 71 11.75 17.29 -3.09
N HIS A 72 12.67 16.34 -2.92
CA HIS A 72 14.11 16.60 -3.03
C HIS A 72 14.53 17.04 -4.43
N VAL A 73 13.94 16.47 -5.48
CA VAL A 73 14.23 16.88 -6.87
C VAL A 73 13.79 18.32 -7.14
N PHE A 74 12.60 18.71 -6.67
CA PHE A 74 12.12 20.09 -6.86
C PHE A 74 12.93 21.11 -6.04
N VAL A 75 13.34 20.77 -4.82
CA VAL A 75 14.26 21.59 -4.02
C VAL A 75 15.64 21.67 -4.68
N GLY A 76 16.16 20.55 -5.18
CA GLY A 76 17.42 20.49 -5.92
C GLY A 76 17.40 21.38 -7.16
N GLY A 77 16.31 21.37 -7.92
CA GLY A 77 16.08 22.31 -9.02
C GLY A 77 16.11 23.77 -8.59
N PHE A 78 15.46 24.10 -7.46
CA PHE A 78 15.50 25.47 -6.95
C PHE A 78 16.92 25.90 -6.58
N VAL A 79 17.68 25.04 -5.90
CA VAL A 79 19.09 25.28 -5.56
C VAL A 79 19.94 25.45 -6.83
N GLN A 80 19.73 24.62 -7.85
CA GLN A 80 20.41 24.72 -9.13
C GLN A 80 20.13 26.06 -9.81
N MET A 81 18.86 26.49 -9.86
CA MET A 81 18.49 27.80 -10.42
C MET A 81 19.06 28.97 -9.62
N MET A 82 19.15 28.85 -8.29
CA MET A 82 19.84 29.85 -7.46
C MET A 82 21.33 29.94 -7.80
N GLY A 83 22.00 28.81 -8.03
CA GLY A 83 23.40 28.79 -8.47
C GLY A 83 23.60 29.50 -9.81
N PHE A 84 22.71 29.26 -10.78
CA PHE A 84 22.74 29.97 -12.07
C PHE A 84 22.50 31.47 -11.91
N LEU A 85 21.53 31.88 -11.08
CA LEU A 85 21.27 33.30 -10.81
C LEU A 85 22.48 33.98 -10.17
N LEU A 86 23.10 33.34 -9.17
CA LEU A 86 24.31 33.86 -8.55
C LEU A 86 25.43 33.99 -9.58
N TYR A 87 25.66 32.97 -10.41
CA TYR A 87 26.64 33.03 -11.49
C TYR A 87 26.39 34.21 -12.43
N SER A 88 25.15 34.42 -12.87
CA SER A 88 24.78 35.53 -13.76
C SER A 88 24.88 36.93 -13.14
N ILE A 89 24.81 37.04 -11.81
CA ILE A 89 25.02 38.32 -11.10
C ILE A 89 26.50 38.67 -11.08
N TYR A 90 27.39 37.66 -10.99
CA TYR A 90 28.84 37.86 -10.95
C TYR A 90 29.48 37.84 -12.35
N SER A 91 28.80 37.35 -13.38
CA SER A 91 29.24 37.47 -14.77
C SER A 91 28.90 38.86 -15.34
N ASP A 92 29.59 39.24 -16.41
CA ASP A 92 29.34 40.50 -17.14
C ASP A 92 27.94 40.57 -17.81
N ASP A 93 27.13 39.51 -17.70
CA ASP A 93 25.78 39.45 -18.29
C ASP A 93 24.75 40.32 -17.58
N GLY A 94 25.06 40.85 -16.37
CA GLY A 94 24.32 41.90 -15.69
C GLY A 94 22.79 41.77 -15.74
N ILE A 95 22.18 41.08 -14.78
CA ILE A 95 20.72 40.97 -14.71
C ILE A 95 20.09 42.24 -14.11
N ASP A 96 19.15 42.86 -14.82
CA ASP A 96 18.32 43.95 -14.30
C ASP A 96 17.50 43.52 -13.07
N VAL A 97 17.33 44.45 -12.11
CA VAL A 97 16.66 44.18 -10.83
C VAL A 97 15.24 43.66 -11.01
N MET A 98 14.47 44.20 -11.96
CA MET A 98 13.09 43.76 -12.18
C MET A 98 13.06 42.35 -12.76
N THR A 99 13.97 42.04 -13.69
CA THR A 99 14.12 40.68 -14.23
C THR A 99 14.49 39.68 -13.15
N LEU A 100 15.42 40.03 -12.25
CA LEU A 100 15.83 39.18 -11.13
C LEU A 100 14.64 38.87 -10.21
N ILE A 101 13.87 39.90 -9.82
CA ILE A 101 12.68 39.73 -8.95
C ILE A 101 11.66 38.78 -9.61
N ILE A 102 11.38 38.99 -10.91
CA ILE A 102 10.45 38.14 -11.65
C ILE A 102 10.94 36.68 -11.71
N MET A 103 12.23 36.45 -11.98
CA MET A 103 12.82 35.11 -11.99
C MET A 103 12.74 34.43 -10.62
N LEU A 104 13.02 35.16 -9.53
CA LEU A 104 12.92 34.63 -8.17
C LEU A 104 11.50 34.19 -7.83
N ILE A 105 10.51 35.03 -8.13
CA ILE A 105 9.09 34.71 -7.92
C ILE A 105 8.70 33.49 -8.75
N LEU A 106 9.08 33.47 -10.03
CA LEU A 106 8.77 32.37 -10.94
C LEU A 106 9.37 31.04 -10.44
N PHE A 107 10.65 31.01 -10.08
CA PHE A 107 11.30 29.80 -9.58
C PHE A 107 10.73 29.36 -8.24
N ALA A 108 10.43 30.29 -7.33
CA ALA A 108 9.78 29.95 -6.06
C ALA A 108 8.40 29.30 -6.30
N LEU A 109 7.57 29.88 -7.17
CA LEU A 109 6.25 29.34 -7.47
C LEU A 109 6.32 28.00 -8.21
N VAL A 110 7.16 27.88 -9.24
CA VAL A 110 7.25 26.65 -10.05
C VAL A 110 7.93 25.50 -9.32
N LEU A 111 8.91 25.78 -8.46
CA LEU A 111 9.72 24.73 -7.84
C LEU A 111 9.35 24.48 -6.37
N LEU A 112 9.19 25.53 -5.56
CA LEU A 112 8.96 25.36 -4.12
C LEU A 112 7.49 25.05 -3.79
N LEU A 113 6.53 25.55 -4.57
CA LEU A 113 5.11 25.24 -4.33
C LEU A 113 4.84 23.74 -4.52
N PRO A 114 5.23 23.08 -5.65
CA PRO A 114 5.10 21.63 -5.77
C PRO A 114 5.90 20.87 -4.72
N ALA A 115 7.13 21.31 -4.39
CA ALA A 115 7.94 20.70 -3.33
C ALA A 115 7.17 20.67 -2.00
N SER A 116 6.54 21.77 -1.61
CA SER A 116 5.75 21.85 -0.37
C SER A 116 4.57 20.87 -0.38
N ALA A 117 3.89 20.71 -1.51
CA ALA A 117 2.80 19.75 -1.67
C ALA A 117 3.30 18.30 -1.53
N PHE A 118 4.44 17.97 -2.13
CA PHE A 118 5.06 16.65 -1.99
C PHE A 118 5.53 16.39 -0.55
N ALA A 119 6.09 17.37 0.15
CA ALA A 119 6.46 17.25 1.55
C ALA A 119 5.24 16.92 2.44
N LYS A 120 4.13 17.65 2.26
CA LYS A 120 2.87 17.38 2.96
C LYS A 120 2.33 15.97 2.65
N ARG A 121 2.36 15.56 1.37
CA ARG A 121 1.94 14.20 0.96
C ARG A 121 2.84 13.11 1.54
N ALA A 122 4.15 13.34 1.62
CA ALA A 122 5.08 12.42 2.26
C ALA A 122 4.76 12.23 3.74
N ALA A 123 4.54 13.33 4.48
CA ALA A 123 4.16 13.28 5.89
C ALA A 123 2.83 12.53 6.09
N LYS A 124 1.81 12.84 5.29
CA LYS A 124 0.51 12.16 5.34
C LYS A 124 0.62 10.67 5.03
N ALA A 125 1.40 10.29 4.00
CA ALA A 125 1.61 8.90 3.64
C ALA A 125 2.33 8.12 4.75
N ARG A 126 3.32 8.75 5.39
CA ARG A 126 4.03 8.16 6.53
C ARG A 126 3.10 7.90 7.70
N PHE A 127 2.29 8.89 8.07
CA PHE A 127 1.33 8.76 9.15
C PHE A 127 0.33 7.62 8.89
N ARG A 128 -0.26 7.58 7.69
CA ARG A 128 -1.19 6.51 7.29
C ARG A 128 -0.57 5.11 7.38
N PHE A 129 0.66 4.95 6.90
CA PHE A 129 1.34 3.65 6.97
C PHE A 129 1.66 3.26 8.42
N SER A 130 2.02 4.23 9.27
CA SER A 130 2.22 3.96 10.70
C SER A 130 0.94 3.49 11.39
N GLN A 131 -0.21 4.11 11.08
CA GLN A 131 -1.50 3.66 11.60
C GLN A 131 -1.83 2.23 11.15
N LEU A 132 -1.62 1.93 9.86
CA LEU A 132 -1.85 0.59 9.31
C LEU A 132 -0.93 -0.46 9.96
N ALA A 133 0.35 -0.15 10.13
CA ALA A 133 1.29 -1.04 10.82
C ALA A 133 0.86 -1.33 12.27
N ASN A 134 0.36 -0.32 12.98
CA ASN A 134 -0.17 -0.50 14.35
C ASN A 134 -1.40 -1.40 14.37
N GLN A 135 -2.30 -1.27 13.40
CA GLN A 135 -3.46 -2.16 13.26
C GLN A 135 -3.01 -3.61 13.04
N TYR A 136 -2.04 -3.84 12.16
CA TYR A 136 -1.49 -5.19 11.99
C TYR A 136 -0.91 -5.75 13.28
N VAL A 137 -0.07 -4.97 13.98
CA VAL A 137 0.51 -5.40 15.26
C VAL A 137 -0.60 -5.78 16.25
N GLN A 138 -1.61 -4.92 16.44
CA GLN A 138 -2.71 -5.20 17.37
C GLN A 138 -3.51 -6.45 16.99
N LEU A 139 -3.86 -6.63 15.71
CA LEU A 139 -4.61 -7.80 15.24
C LEU A 139 -3.82 -9.10 15.44
N ILE A 140 -2.51 -9.05 15.25
CA ILE A 140 -1.63 -10.22 15.31
C ILE A 140 -1.28 -10.58 16.76
N THR A 141 -0.92 -9.59 17.59
CA THR A 141 -0.45 -9.84 18.95
C THR A 141 -1.59 -10.02 19.95
N VAL A 142 -2.62 -9.18 19.87
CA VAL A 142 -3.77 -9.20 20.79
C VAL A 142 -4.88 -10.05 20.21
N GLY A 143 -5.27 -9.77 18.96
CA GLY A 143 -6.35 -10.48 18.28
C GLY A 143 -6.01 -11.90 17.84
N ARG A 144 -4.72 -12.31 17.94
CA ARG A 144 -4.19 -13.61 17.50
C ARG A 144 -4.58 -13.99 16.07
N VAL A 145 -4.82 -13.01 15.20
CA VAL A 145 -5.21 -13.26 13.81
C VAL A 145 -3.98 -13.75 13.02
N ARG A 146 -4.09 -14.97 12.46
CA ARG A 146 -3.01 -15.62 11.69
C ARG A 146 -3.31 -15.79 10.21
N TYR A 147 -4.51 -15.46 9.76
CA TYR A 147 -4.93 -15.58 8.36
C TYR A 147 -4.82 -14.25 7.63
N ILE A 148 -4.21 -14.26 6.45
CA ILE A 148 -3.99 -13.05 5.65
C ILE A 148 -5.32 -12.46 5.18
N GLY A 149 -6.30 -13.29 4.80
CA GLY A 149 -7.64 -12.85 4.41
C GLY A 149 -8.35 -12.09 5.53
N ASN A 150 -8.31 -12.62 6.75
CA ASN A 150 -8.92 -11.95 7.91
C ASN A 150 -8.25 -10.60 8.23
N LEU A 151 -6.94 -10.47 8.00
CA LEU A 151 -6.23 -9.21 8.13
C LEU A 151 -6.61 -8.23 7.01
N ALA A 152 -6.76 -8.72 5.79
CA ALA A 152 -7.23 -7.93 4.63
C ALA A 152 -8.61 -7.34 4.89
N ASP A 153 -9.56 -8.17 5.31
CA ASP A 153 -10.95 -7.77 5.61
C ASP A 153 -11.01 -6.73 6.73
N ARG A 154 -10.25 -6.94 7.82
CA ARG A 154 -10.26 -6.04 8.99
C ARG A 154 -9.51 -4.72 8.76
N THR A 155 -8.56 -4.69 7.83
CA THR A 155 -7.78 -3.47 7.53
C THR A 155 -8.22 -2.76 6.24
N GLY A 156 -9.14 -3.36 5.49
CA GLY A 156 -9.58 -2.86 4.18
C GLY A 156 -8.44 -2.81 3.14
N GLN A 157 -7.41 -3.63 3.31
CA GLN A 157 -6.30 -3.77 2.36
C GLN A 157 -6.48 -5.03 1.52
N SER A 158 -5.89 -5.09 0.33
CA SER A 158 -5.85 -6.35 -0.42
C SER A 158 -4.92 -7.35 0.25
N GLU A 159 -5.19 -8.66 0.11
CA GLU A 159 -4.29 -9.70 0.65
C GLU A 159 -2.85 -9.55 0.14
N SER A 160 -2.66 -9.14 -1.12
CA SER A 160 -1.34 -8.87 -1.69
C SER A 160 -0.61 -7.73 -0.97
N ASP A 161 -1.33 -6.65 -0.64
CA ASP A 161 -0.78 -5.51 0.09
C ASP A 161 -0.46 -5.90 1.54
N VAL A 162 -1.37 -6.62 2.20
CA VAL A 162 -1.17 -7.16 3.55
C VAL A 162 0.08 -8.02 3.58
N ASN A 163 0.19 -9.03 2.71
CA ASN A 163 1.34 -9.93 2.68
C ASN A 163 2.65 -9.15 2.52
N ARG A 164 2.68 -8.21 1.56
CA ARG A 164 3.86 -7.38 1.32
C ARG A 164 4.22 -6.49 2.52
N ASP A 165 3.23 -5.89 3.16
CA ASP A 165 3.44 -5.05 4.33
C ASP A 165 3.90 -5.89 5.54
N LEU A 166 3.36 -7.09 5.75
CA LEU A 166 3.81 -8.03 6.80
C LEU A 166 5.25 -8.49 6.58
N ILE A 167 5.64 -8.81 5.34
CA ILE A 167 7.04 -9.12 4.99
C ILE A 167 7.95 -7.95 5.35
N TYR A 168 7.53 -6.72 5.03
CA TYR A 168 8.28 -5.52 5.39
C TYR A 168 8.40 -5.37 6.93
N LEU A 169 7.31 -5.54 7.66
CA LEU A 169 7.30 -5.42 9.12
C LEU A 169 8.16 -6.50 9.82
N LYS A 170 8.17 -7.74 9.30
CA LYS A 170 9.08 -8.81 9.76
C LYS A 170 10.54 -8.49 9.49
N LYS A 171 10.87 -8.04 8.27
CA LYS A 171 12.24 -7.67 7.87
C LYS A 171 12.83 -6.64 8.84
N TYR A 172 12.01 -5.75 9.38
CA TYR A 172 12.41 -4.68 10.27
C TYR A 172 12.18 -4.95 11.76
N GLY A 173 11.82 -6.18 12.14
CA GLY A 173 11.66 -6.57 13.54
C GLY A 173 10.46 -5.93 14.24
N VAL A 174 9.52 -5.33 13.51
CA VAL A 174 8.24 -4.86 14.07
C VAL A 174 7.34 -6.05 14.41
N LEU A 175 7.43 -7.11 13.59
CA LEU A 175 6.81 -8.40 13.85
C LEU A 175 7.90 -9.46 13.99
N ASP A 176 7.64 -10.46 14.83
CA ASP A 176 8.55 -11.60 14.96
C ASP A 176 8.66 -12.36 13.63
N SER A 177 9.90 -12.58 13.20
CA SER A 177 10.27 -13.32 11.99
C SER A 177 9.74 -14.75 11.96
N GLY A 178 9.56 -15.39 13.11
CA GLY A 178 9.04 -16.75 13.25
C GLY A 178 7.53 -16.87 13.09
N LEU A 179 6.79 -15.76 12.98
CA LEU A 179 5.33 -15.82 12.85
C LEU A 179 4.92 -16.42 11.50
N LEU A 180 4.19 -17.53 11.53
CA LEU A 180 3.59 -18.11 10.33
C LEU A 180 2.19 -17.52 10.12
N PHE A 181 1.89 -17.22 8.86
CA PHE A 181 0.57 -16.76 8.42
C PHE A 181 0.01 -17.75 7.42
N SER A 182 -1.26 -18.09 7.61
CA SER A 182 -2.01 -18.94 6.69
C SER A 182 -2.61 -18.10 5.56
N GLU A 183 -2.61 -18.64 4.35
CA GLU A 183 -3.27 -18.03 3.20
C GLU A 183 -4.80 -18.20 3.28
N GLY A 184 -5.54 -17.28 2.67
CA GLY A 184 -7.01 -17.26 2.70
C GLY A 184 -7.60 -16.71 4.01
N ALA A 185 -8.91 -16.89 4.14
CA ALA A 185 -9.68 -16.51 5.32
C ALA A 185 -9.93 -17.72 6.22
N ASP A 186 -10.05 -17.47 7.52
CA ASP A 186 -10.51 -18.50 8.46
C ASP A 186 -12.01 -18.67 8.25
N THR A 187 -12.40 -19.57 7.34
CA THR A 187 -13.77 -20.05 7.27
C THR A 187 -13.94 -21.11 8.34
N GLU A 188 -13.96 -20.70 9.61
CA GLU A 188 -14.60 -21.53 10.62
C GLU A 188 -16.08 -21.58 10.23
N PRO A 189 -16.65 -22.75 9.87
CA PRO A 189 -18.09 -22.85 9.73
C PRO A 189 -18.66 -22.53 11.11
N GLU A 190 -19.58 -21.57 11.22
CA GLU A 190 -20.51 -21.55 12.35
C GLU A 190 -21.08 -22.97 12.44
N ALA A 191 -20.64 -23.71 13.46
CA ALA A 191 -21.13 -25.05 13.70
C ALA A 191 -22.66 -24.93 13.82
N PRO A 192 -23.46 -25.66 13.01
CA PRO A 192 -24.88 -25.71 13.25
C PRO A 192 -25.06 -26.26 14.66
N VAL A 193 -25.73 -25.48 15.50
CA VAL A 193 -26.13 -25.89 16.84
C VAL A 193 -26.86 -27.23 16.70
N ASN A 194 -26.20 -28.30 17.16
CA ASN A 194 -26.78 -29.62 17.28
C ASN A 194 -28.00 -29.55 18.21
N GLN A 195 -29.19 -29.49 17.65
CA GLN A 195 -30.38 -29.98 18.32
C GLN A 195 -30.57 -31.43 17.91
N ALA A 196 -30.03 -32.31 18.74
CA ALA A 196 -30.34 -33.73 18.71
C ALA A 196 -31.67 -34.00 19.43
N ASP A 197 -32.35 -35.01 18.88
CA ASP A 197 -33.28 -35.95 19.51
C ASP A 197 -34.77 -35.60 19.64
N SER A 198 -35.55 -36.22 18.73
CA SER A 198 -36.50 -37.27 19.13
C SER A 198 -36.99 -38.10 17.93
N SER A 199 -36.64 -39.40 17.93
CA SER A 199 -37.08 -40.52 17.07
C SER A 199 -38.58 -40.89 17.26
N PRO A 200 -39.14 -42.05 16.80
CA PRO A 200 -38.86 -42.96 15.67
C PRO A 200 -40.17 -43.34 14.87
N PHE A 201 -40.02 -44.23 13.88
CA PHE A 201 -40.99 -45.21 13.31
C PHE A 201 -41.52 -45.07 11.85
N SER A 202 -41.37 -46.22 11.15
CA SER A 202 -42.25 -46.85 10.15
C SER A 202 -42.00 -46.69 8.63
N SER A 203 -41.44 -47.80 8.10
CA SER A 203 -41.94 -48.64 7.00
C SER A 203 -41.89 -48.19 5.52
N SER A 204 -40.98 -48.86 4.80
CA SER A 204 -41.15 -49.55 3.51
C SER A 204 -42.06 -48.96 2.43
N GLY A 205 -41.43 -48.59 1.30
CA GLY A 205 -42.08 -48.41 0.01
C GLY A 205 -41.03 -48.28 -1.09
N GLY A 206 -40.88 -49.30 -1.93
CA GLY A 206 -40.01 -49.23 -3.10
C GLY A 206 -40.55 -48.26 -4.13
N GLN A 207 -39.69 -47.40 -4.67
CA GLN A 207 -39.89 -46.71 -5.95
C GLN A 207 -38.53 -46.37 -6.54
N THR A 208 -38.21 -47.03 -7.65
CA THR A 208 -37.14 -46.68 -8.58
C THR A 208 -37.37 -45.26 -9.09
N VAL A 209 -36.62 -44.29 -8.55
CA VAL A 209 -36.59 -42.93 -9.08
C VAL A 209 -35.47 -42.85 -10.11
N TYR A 210 -35.88 -42.58 -11.35
CA TYR A 210 -35.02 -42.26 -12.48
C TYR A 210 -34.01 -41.17 -12.10
N GLN A 211 -32.72 -41.49 -12.24
CA GLN A 211 -31.63 -40.53 -12.11
C GLN A 211 -31.48 -39.80 -13.45
N PRO A 212 -31.77 -38.48 -13.54
CA PRO A 212 -31.49 -37.74 -14.77
C PRO A 212 -29.99 -37.71 -15.04
N PRO A 213 -29.54 -37.64 -16.31
CA PRO A 213 -28.12 -37.62 -16.65
C PRO A 213 -27.46 -36.41 -15.98
N ARG A 214 -26.41 -36.63 -15.18
CA ARG A 214 -25.58 -35.52 -14.68
C ARG A 214 -25.06 -34.71 -15.88
N PRO A 215 -25.26 -33.39 -15.94
CA PRO A 215 -24.65 -32.59 -16.99
C PRO A 215 -23.13 -32.75 -16.91
N GLN A 216 -22.51 -33.11 -18.03
CA GLN A 216 -21.06 -33.22 -18.15
C GLN A 216 -20.45 -31.84 -17.82
N GLN A 217 -19.86 -31.72 -16.64
CA GLN A 217 -19.16 -30.50 -16.25
C GLN A 217 -17.94 -30.37 -17.18
N GLN A 218 -17.88 -29.27 -17.96
CA GLN A 218 -16.78 -29.01 -18.88
C GLN A 218 -15.76 -28.08 -18.21
N PRO A 219 -14.48 -28.12 -18.60
CA PRO A 219 -13.47 -27.19 -18.08
C PRO A 219 -13.91 -25.74 -18.30
N LYS A 220 -13.86 -24.92 -17.23
CA LYS A 220 -14.32 -23.53 -17.24
C LYS A 220 -13.11 -22.60 -17.07
N SER A 221 -13.07 -21.53 -17.87
CA SER A 221 -12.09 -20.45 -17.68
C SER A 221 -12.57 -19.56 -16.53
N ILE A 222 -11.78 -19.50 -15.45
CA ILE A 222 -12.05 -18.72 -14.24
C ILE A 222 -10.96 -17.66 -14.10
N ARG A 223 -11.36 -16.42 -13.76
CA ARG A 223 -10.39 -15.36 -13.47
C ARG A 223 -9.78 -15.57 -12.10
N CYS A 224 -8.46 -15.56 -12.04
CA CYS A 224 -7.71 -15.68 -10.80
C CYS A 224 -7.99 -14.47 -9.89
N PRO A 225 -8.38 -14.68 -8.63
CA PRO A 225 -8.63 -13.58 -7.70
C PRO A 225 -7.36 -12.80 -7.31
N GLY A 226 -6.18 -13.41 -7.45
CA GLY A 226 -4.91 -12.78 -7.08
C GLY A 226 -4.35 -11.81 -8.12
N CYS A 227 -4.41 -12.16 -9.41
CA CYS A 227 -3.80 -11.36 -10.49
C CYS A 227 -4.73 -11.02 -11.65
N GLY A 228 -5.97 -11.51 -11.65
CA GLY A 228 -6.94 -11.29 -12.73
C GLY A 228 -6.72 -12.15 -13.98
N ALA A 229 -5.67 -12.96 -14.05
CA ALA A 229 -5.39 -13.84 -15.19
C ALA A 229 -6.45 -14.94 -15.32
N GLN A 230 -6.83 -15.29 -16.56
CA GLN A 230 -7.75 -16.39 -16.82
C GLN A 230 -7.03 -17.73 -16.74
N ASN A 231 -7.55 -18.65 -15.94
CA ASN A 231 -7.05 -20.01 -15.81
C ASN A 231 -8.18 -20.99 -16.12
N THR A 232 -7.90 -22.00 -16.95
CA THR A 232 -8.84 -23.09 -17.24
C THR A 232 -8.75 -24.14 -16.15
N VAL A 233 -9.85 -24.40 -15.47
CA VAL A 233 -9.93 -25.36 -14.37
C VAL A 233 -10.92 -26.47 -14.74
N SER A 234 -10.50 -27.72 -14.56
CA SER A 234 -11.36 -28.89 -14.74
C SER A 234 -12.32 -29.06 -13.56
N PRO A 235 -13.49 -29.69 -13.76
CA PRO A 235 -14.45 -29.90 -12.69
C PRO A 235 -13.85 -30.71 -11.53
N LEU A 236 -14.17 -30.31 -10.30
CA LEU A 236 -13.67 -30.90 -9.05
C LEU A 236 -12.14 -30.83 -8.85
N GLN A 237 -11.42 -30.05 -9.67
CA GLN A 237 -9.99 -29.81 -9.50
C GLN A 237 -9.74 -28.38 -9.04
N SER A 238 -8.75 -28.18 -8.19
CA SER A 238 -8.15 -26.88 -7.92
C SER A 238 -6.77 -26.83 -8.58
N LYS A 239 -6.47 -25.74 -9.28
CA LYS A 239 -5.17 -25.53 -9.94
C LYS A 239 -4.57 -24.22 -9.44
N SER A 240 -3.28 -24.22 -9.16
CA SER A 240 -2.53 -22.98 -8.88
C SER A 240 -2.47 -22.11 -10.15
N CYS A 241 -2.75 -20.82 -10.01
CA CYS A 241 -2.68 -19.86 -11.11
C CYS A 241 -1.26 -19.79 -11.67
N ASP A 242 -1.12 -19.93 -12.99
CA ASP A 242 0.17 -20.00 -13.67
C ASP A 242 1.01 -18.70 -13.51
N TYR A 243 0.37 -17.59 -13.16
CA TYR A 243 1.01 -16.27 -13.06
C TYR A 243 1.40 -15.82 -11.65
N CYS A 244 0.62 -16.20 -10.63
CA CYS A 244 0.80 -15.68 -9.26
C CYS A 244 0.73 -16.76 -8.19
N GLY A 245 0.58 -18.03 -8.58
CA GLY A 245 0.52 -19.18 -7.68
C GLY A 245 -0.80 -19.34 -6.90
N THR A 246 -1.68 -18.35 -6.92
CA THR A 246 -2.97 -18.39 -6.20
C THR A 246 -3.84 -19.55 -6.66
N THR A 247 -4.29 -20.38 -5.72
CA THR A 247 -5.16 -21.53 -6.01
C THR A 247 -6.52 -21.08 -6.54
N VAL A 248 -6.90 -21.58 -7.71
CA VAL A 248 -8.20 -21.35 -8.36
C VAL A 248 -8.98 -22.66 -8.35
N SER A 249 -10.16 -22.67 -7.75
CA SER A 249 -11.07 -23.82 -7.69
C SER A 249 -12.20 -23.69 -8.71
N TYR A 250 -12.76 -24.82 -9.13
CA TYR A 250 -13.91 -24.87 -10.02
C TYR A 250 -15.18 -24.37 -9.30
N SER A 251 -15.67 -23.19 -9.68
CA SER A 251 -16.90 -22.54 -9.17
C SER A 251 -17.89 -22.21 -10.28
#